data_AF-A0A952BD09-F1
#
_entry.id   AF-A0A952BD09-F1
#
_cell.length_a   1.000
_cell.length_b   1.000
_cell.length_c   1.000
_cell.angle_alpha   90.00
_cell.angle_beta   90.00
_cell.angle_gamma   90.00
#
_symmetry.space_group_name_H-M   'P 1'
#
loop_
_entity.id
_entity.type
_entity.pdbx_description
1 polymer ?
#
loop_
_entity_poly.entity_id
_entity_poly.type
_entity_poly.pdbx_seq_one_letter_code
_entity_poly.pdbx_strand_id
1 'polypeptide(L)'
;MVTKSFEQFLDQQEKVKVWPSRRSRQELILRYLSAHFEFERAYTEKDVNTILLTGHSFGDPAILRRELISLGYLNRRTDGSRYWKTNQNRIPFSWETGRLLVDLATANDVEDLENVYESCRYYESWTDDQGDRCLTMLDFVYNANLPPGGNKELATLHSIRLKATGEIVGYLNCYHGYPEKNIF
;
A
#
# COMPACT_ATOMS: atom_id res chain seq x y z
N MET A 1 -25.58 1.57 -23.06
CA MET A 1 -24.23 2.03 -23.47
C MET A 1 -23.33 0.81 -23.50
N VAL A 2 -22.69 0.50 -24.63
CA VAL A 2 -21.81 -0.69 -24.73
C VAL A 2 -20.50 -0.40 -24.00
N THR A 3 -20.26 -1.05 -22.86
CA THR A 3 -18.98 -1.02 -22.16
C THR A 3 -17.95 -1.65 -23.08
N LYS A 4 -17.09 -0.81 -23.65
CA LYS A 4 -16.09 -1.22 -24.63
C LYS A 4 -15.05 -2.11 -23.90
N SER A 5 -14.99 -3.39 -24.23
CA SER A 5 -14.11 -4.39 -23.58
C SER A 5 -12.62 -3.98 -23.60
N PHE A 6 -11.89 -4.26 -22.52
CA PHE A 6 -10.46 -3.96 -22.38
C PHE A 6 -9.62 -4.61 -23.49
N GLU A 7 -10.03 -5.81 -23.94
CA GLU A 7 -9.34 -6.60 -24.98
C GLU A 7 -9.12 -5.83 -26.28
N GLN A 8 -9.97 -4.85 -26.60
CA GLN A 8 -9.82 -4.06 -27.83
C GLN A 8 -8.53 -3.24 -27.86
N PHE A 9 -7.92 -2.96 -26.70
CA PHE A 9 -6.67 -2.20 -26.58
C PHE A 9 -5.43 -3.08 -26.71
N LEU A 10 -5.59 -4.40 -26.72
CA LEU A 10 -4.50 -5.34 -26.86
C LEU A 10 -4.24 -5.70 -28.33
N ASP A 11 -2.98 -5.97 -28.67
CA ASP A 11 -2.59 -6.65 -29.91
C ASP A 11 -2.55 -8.17 -29.72
N GLN A 12 -2.11 -8.91 -30.74
CA GLN A 12 -2.04 -10.37 -30.71
C GLN A 12 -1.00 -10.90 -29.72
N GLN A 13 -0.09 -10.05 -29.22
CA GLN A 13 0.92 -10.38 -28.22
C GLN A 13 0.55 -9.85 -26.84
N GLU A 14 -0.73 -9.53 -26.61
CA GLU A 14 -1.26 -8.99 -25.36
C GLU A 14 -0.62 -7.65 -24.93
N LYS A 15 -0.06 -6.89 -25.88
CA LYS A 15 0.48 -5.56 -25.61
C LYS A 15 -0.55 -4.49 -25.89
N VAL A 16 -0.51 -3.43 -25.09
CA VAL A 16 -1.35 -2.26 -25.31
C VAL A 16 -0.91 -1.55 -26.59
N LYS A 17 -1.76 -1.55 -27.62
CA LYS A 17 -1.45 -1.02 -28.96
C LYS A 17 -1.76 0.46 -29.15
N VAL A 18 -2.53 1.06 -28.25
CA VAL A 18 -2.95 2.45 -28.37
C VAL A 18 -3.12 3.11 -27.01
N TRP A 19 -2.74 4.38 -26.92
CA TRP A 19 -3.06 5.24 -25.79
C TRP A 19 -4.37 6.02 -26.03
N PRO A 20 -5.48 5.70 -25.34
CA PRO A 20 -6.78 6.31 -25.61
C PRO A 20 -6.89 7.72 -25.03
N SER A 21 -7.69 8.59 -25.67
CA SER A 21 -7.95 9.95 -25.19
C SER A 21 -8.90 10.04 -23.99
N ARG A 22 -9.75 9.02 -23.77
CA ARG A 22 -10.72 9.03 -22.65
C ARG A 22 -10.07 8.53 -21.36
N ARG A 23 -10.17 9.33 -20.28
CA ARG A 23 -9.56 9.04 -18.98
C ARG A 23 -9.92 7.66 -18.40
N SER A 24 -11.19 7.30 -18.41
CA SER A 24 -11.65 5.99 -17.90
C SER A 24 -11.03 4.79 -18.62
N ARG A 25 -10.63 4.95 -19.90
CA ARG A 25 -9.93 3.89 -20.65
C ARG A 25 -8.43 3.87 -20.32
N GLN A 26 -7.84 5.04 -20.10
CA GLN A 26 -6.46 5.15 -19.63
C GLN A 26 -6.29 4.45 -18.28
N GLU A 27 -7.22 4.63 -17.35
CA GLU A 27 -7.19 3.96 -16.04
C GLU A 27 -7.20 2.43 -16.15
N LEU A 28 -8.00 1.86 -17.06
CA LEU A 28 -8.00 0.42 -17.30
C LEU A 28 -6.63 -0.08 -17.81
N ILE A 29 -6.03 0.66 -18.74
CA ILE A 29 -4.70 0.35 -19.29
C ILE A 29 -3.63 0.47 -18.22
N LEU A 30 -3.66 1.52 -17.41
CA LEU A 30 -2.68 1.75 -16.34
C LEU A 30 -2.80 0.68 -15.25
N ARG A 31 -4.02 0.25 -14.91
CA ARG A 31 -4.25 -0.86 -13.99
C ARG A 31 -3.62 -2.14 -14.52
N TYR A 32 -3.86 -2.47 -15.80
CA TYR A 32 -3.24 -3.62 -16.46
C TYR A 32 -1.70 -3.54 -16.43
N LEU A 33 -1.14 -2.42 -16.88
CA LEU A 33 0.31 -2.24 -16.94
C LEU A 33 0.97 -2.27 -15.55
N SER A 34 0.29 -1.77 -14.52
CA SER A 34 0.77 -1.81 -13.15
C SER A 34 0.97 -3.24 -12.64
N ALA A 35 0.24 -4.23 -13.18
CA ALA A 35 0.33 -5.63 -12.79
C ALA A 35 1.70 -6.25 -13.13
N HIS A 36 2.42 -5.72 -14.12
CA HIS A 36 3.77 -6.18 -14.47
C HIS A 36 4.85 -5.75 -13.47
N PHE A 37 4.52 -4.86 -12.53
CA PHE A 37 5.41 -4.47 -11.45
C PHE A 37 5.17 -5.36 -10.23
N GLU A 38 6.25 -5.70 -9.55
CA GLU A 38 6.25 -6.44 -8.30
C GLU A 38 6.20 -5.45 -7.14
N PHE A 39 5.47 -5.82 -6.08
CA PHE A 39 5.59 -5.11 -4.81
C PHE A 39 6.98 -5.34 -4.22
N GLU A 40 7.41 -4.40 -3.38
CA GLU A 40 8.68 -4.48 -2.61
C GLU A 40 9.95 -4.51 -3.45
N ARG A 41 9.83 -4.37 -4.77
CA ARG A 41 10.97 -4.23 -5.68
C ARG A 41 11.23 -2.77 -5.99
N ALA A 42 12.50 -2.39 -5.84
CA ALA A 42 13.00 -1.11 -6.33
C ALA A 42 13.35 -1.22 -7.82
N TYR A 43 12.97 -0.22 -8.59
CA TYR A 43 13.25 -0.13 -10.02
C TYR A 43 13.99 1.18 -10.34
N THR A 44 14.95 1.12 -11.25
CA THR A 44 15.48 2.32 -11.91
C THR A 44 14.50 2.79 -12.99
N GLU A 45 14.65 4.03 -13.47
CA GLU A 45 13.85 4.49 -14.61
C GLU A 45 14.05 3.62 -15.86
N LYS A 46 15.26 3.05 -16.06
CA LYS A 46 15.55 2.11 -17.14
C LYS A 46 14.76 0.81 -17.00
N ASP A 47 14.65 0.27 -15.78
CA ASP A 47 13.87 -0.94 -15.52
C ASP A 47 12.39 -0.68 -15.78
N VAL A 48 11.85 0.44 -15.29
CA VAL A 48 10.46 0.84 -15.52
C VAL A 48 10.18 0.97 -17.02
N ASN A 49 11.05 1.65 -17.77
CA ASN A 49 10.88 1.80 -19.22
C ASN A 49 10.91 0.44 -19.93
N THR A 50 11.81 -0.45 -19.52
CA THR A 50 11.90 -1.80 -20.08
C THR A 50 10.61 -2.59 -19.85
N ILE A 51 10.09 -2.60 -18.62
CA ILE A 51 8.82 -3.26 -18.26
C ILE A 51 7.65 -2.66 -19.04
N LEU A 52 7.59 -1.34 -19.18
CA LEU A 52 6.53 -0.72 -19.95
C LEU A 52 6.63 -1.13 -21.42
N LEU A 53 7.81 -1.09 -22.03
CA LEU A 53 8.05 -1.48 -23.43
C LEU A 53 7.74 -2.96 -23.73
N THR A 54 7.72 -3.83 -22.72
CA THR A 54 7.20 -5.20 -22.92
C THR A 54 5.68 -5.24 -22.94
N GLY A 55 5.01 -4.36 -22.19
CA GLY A 55 3.54 -4.29 -22.08
C GLY A 55 2.82 -3.38 -23.09
N HIS A 56 3.52 -2.60 -23.91
CA HIS A 56 2.91 -1.75 -24.94
C HIS A 56 3.70 -1.71 -26.25
N SER A 57 3.05 -1.34 -27.36
CA SER A 57 3.66 -1.27 -28.71
C SER A 57 3.67 0.12 -29.35
N PHE A 58 3.07 1.14 -28.71
CA PHE A 58 3.03 2.51 -29.23
C PHE A 58 4.28 3.36 -28.92
N GLY A 59 5.28 2.81 -28.21
CA GLY A 59 6.63 3.39 -28.11
C GLY A 59 6.80 4.61 -27.20
N ASP A 60 5.87 4.88 -26.28
CA ASP A 60 5.98 5.99 -25.33
C ASP A 60 5.83 5.48 -23.88
N PRO A 61 6.90 4.95 -23.27
CA PRO A 61 6.89 4.58 -21.86
C PRO A 61 6.85 5.80 -20.92
N ALA A 62 7.23 6.99 -21.40
CA ALA A 62 7.33 8.18 -20.56
C ALA A 62 5.94 8.68 -20.14
N ILE A 63 4.97 8.72 -21.05
CA ILE A 63 3.58 9.06 -20.72
C ILE A 63 2.99 8.06 -19.72
N LEU A 64 3.20 6.76 -19.95
CA LEU A 64 2.70 5.70 -19.08
C LEU A 64 3.26 5.81 -17.67
N ARG A 65 4.57 6.03 -17.55
CA ARG A 65 5.24 6.21 -16.25
C ARG A 65 4.69 7.40 -15.47
N ARG A 66 4.51 8.55 -16.14
CA ARG A 66 3.92 9.75 -15.52
C ARG A 66 2.50 9.48 -15.02
N GLU A 67 1.69 8.80 -15.82
CA GLU A 67 0.31 8.51 -15.48
C GLU A 67 0.17 7.44 -14.38
N LEU A 68 1.04 6.42 -14.38
CA LEU A 68 1.12 5.43 -13.31
C LEU A 68 1.44 6.09 -11.97
N ILE A 69 2.29 7.12 -11.96
CA ILE A 69 2.56 7.93 -10.76
C ILE A 69 1.35 8.79 -10.41
N SER A 70 0.77 9.48 -11.39
CA SER A 70 -0.38 10.37 -11.16
C SER A 70 -1.59 9.64 -10.58
N LEU A 71 -1.79 8.36 -10.90
CA LEU A 71 -2.84 7.52 -10.35
C LEU A 71 -2.40 6.72 -9.12
N GLY A 72 -1.16 6.88 -8.64
CA GLY A 72 -0.66 6.18 -7.46
C GLY A 72 -0.50 4.67 -7.64
N TYR A 73 -0.31 4.17 -8.86
CA TYR A 73 0.10 2.78 -9.10
C TYR A 73 1.60 2.58 -8.86
N LEU A 74 2.39 3.61 -9.20
CA LEU A 74 3.81 3.69 -8.90
C LEU A 74 4.09 4.95 -8.10
N ASN A 75 5.20 4.95 -7.35
CA ASN A 75 5.76 6.16 -6.77
C ASN A 75 7.27 6.20 -7.08
N ARG A 76 7.89 7.37 -6.91
CA ARG A 76 9.30 7.59 -7.23
C ARG A 76 9.97 8.58 -6.28
N ARG A 77 11.29 8.50 -6.18
CA ARG A 77 12.09 9.60 -5.62
C ARG A 77 12.03 10.82 -6.53
N THR A 78 12.13 12.01 -5.94
CA THR A 78 12.11 13.30 -6.64
C THR A 78 13.21 13.41 -7.70
N ASP A 79 14.37 12.82 -7.44
CA ASP A 79 15.51 12.73 -8.35
C ASP A 79 15.35 11.70 -9.48
N GLY A 80 14.26 10.91 -9.47
CA GLY A 80 14.02 9.85 -10.46
C GLY A 80 14.92 8.62 -10.33
N SER A 81 15.76 8.54 -9.28
CA SER A 81 16.72 7.43 -9.10
C SER A 81 16.05 6.09 -8.79
N ARG A 82 14.84 6.13 -8.20
CA ARG A 82 14.14 4.94 -7.69
C ARG A 82 12.64 5.07 -7.89
N TYR A 83 12.03 3.98 -8.36
CA TYR A 83 10.59 3.76 -8.51
C TYR A 83 10.18 2.51 -7.74
N TRP A 84 8.92 2.44 -7.33
CA TRP A 84 8.33 1.26 -6.69
C TRP A 84 6.83 1.19 -6.92
N LYS A 85 6.27 -0.03 -6.92
CA LYS A 85 4.82 -0.24 -7.00
C LYS A 85 4.16 0.17 -5.69
N THR A 86 3.15 1.03 -5.79
CA THR A 86 2.35 1.45 -4.65
C THR A 86 1.20 0.48 -4.49
N ASN A 87 0.98 0.00 -3.27
CA ASN A 87 -0.15 -0.84 -2.98
C ASN A 87 -1.37 0.07 -2.77
N GLN A 88 -2.20 0.20 -3.81
CA GLN A 88 -3.44 0.98 -3.79
C GLN A 88 -4.49 0.44 -2.81
N ASN A 89 -4.32 -0.78 -2.31
CA ASN A 89 -5.16 -1.38 -1.27
C ASN A 89 -4.58 -1.18 0.14
N ARG A 90 -3.57 -0.31 0.32
CA ARG A 90 -3.15 0.09 1.66
C ARG A 90 -4.14 1.07 2.25
N ILE A 91 -4.43 0.90 3.53
CA ILE A 91 -5.04 1.95 4.33
C ILE A 91 -4.20 3.23 4.15
N PRO A 92 -4.83 4.37 3.80
CA PRO A 92 -4.12 5.64 3.68
C PRO A 92 -3.41 6.00 4.99
N PHE A 93 -2.25 6.66 4.90
CA PHE A 93 -1.50 7.05 6.09
C PHE A 93 -2.26 8.00 7.02
N SER A 94 -3.11 8.86 6.45
CA SER A 94 -3.97 9.76 7.21
C SER A 94 -5.34 9.86 6.54
N TRP A 95 -6.40 9.69 7.31
CA TRP A 95 -7.78 9.80 6.85
C TRP A 95 -8.72 10.09 8.02
N GLU A 96 -9.95 10.51 7.71
CA GLU A 96 -10.88 10.93 8.73
C GLU A 96 -12.32 10.49 8.46
N THR A 97 -13.10 10.40 9.54
CA THR A 97 -14.55 10.27 9.51
C THR A 97 -15.19 11.53 10.11
N GLY A 98 -16.52 11.54 10.28
CA GLY A 98 -17.19 12.63 10.97
C GLY A 98 -16.73 12.87 12.41
N ARG A 99 -16.16 11.86 13.08
CA ARG A 99 -15.76 11.94 14.50
C ARG A 99 -14.32 11.54 14.80
N LEU A 100 -13.70 10.79 13.89
CA LEU A 100 -12.40 10.19 14.12
C LEU A 100 -11.38 10.73 13.13
N LEU A 101 -10.17 10.92 13.62
CA LEU A 101 -8.96 11.09 12.82
C LEU A 101 -8.12 9.83 12.96
N VAL A 102 -7.67 9.28 11.84
CA VAL A 102 -6.78 8.13 11.80
C VAL A 102 -5.50 8.55 11.12
N ASP A 103 -4.38 8.43 11.82
CA ASP A 103 -3.06 8.84 11.31
C ASP A 103 -1.99 7.83 11.72
N LEU A 104 -0.84 7.83 11.05
CA LEU A 104 0.30 7.03 11.43
C LEU A 104 0.69 7.34 12.88
N ALA A 105 0.84 6.28 13.67
CA ALA A 105 1.30 6.39 15.05
C ALA A 105 2.75 6.86 15.07
N THR A 106 3.05 7.75 16.01
CA THR A 106 4.38 8.29 16.25
C THR A 106 4.87 7.91 17.64
N ALA A 107 6.13 8.22 17.94
CA ALA A 107 6.70 8.03 19.27
C ALA A 107 5.91 8.78 20.37
N ASN A 108 5.28 9.91 20.04
CA ASN A 108 4.48 10.68 20.99
C ASN A 108 3.18 9.97 21.39
N ASP A 109 2.77 8.96 20.62
CA ASP A 109 1.49 8.28 20.82
C ASP A 109 1.64 7.06 21.71
N VAL A 110 2.88 6.65 22.00
CA VAL A 110 3.19 5.36 22.63
C VAL A 110 2.54 5.23 24.00
N GLU A 111 2.57 6.28 24.83
CA GLU A 111 1.98 6.23 26.18
C GLU A 111 0.45 6.05 26.13
N ASP A 112 -0.23 6.87 25.33
CA ASP A 112 -1.68 6.78 25.15
C ASP A 112 -2.09 5.44 24.52
N LEU A 113 -1.30 4.94 23.56
CA LEU A 113 -1.52 3.66 22.91
C LEU A 113 -1.33 2.49 23.87
N GLU A 114 -0.34 2.54 24.75
CA GLU A 114 -0.11 1.54 25.78
C GLU A 114 -1.28 1.52 26.78
N ASN A 115 -1.77 2.70 27.18
CA ASN A 115 -2.95 2.83 28.02
C ASN A 115 -4.19 2.19 27.36
N VAL A 116 -4.41 2.43 26.06
CA VAL A 116 -5.49 1.79 25.29
C VAL A 116 -5.29 0.27 25.24
N TYR A 117 -4.09 -0.22 24.95
CA TYR A 117 -3.76 -1.65 24.91
C TYR A 117 -4.07 -2.34 26.25
N GLU A 118 -3.56 -1.80 27.36
CA GLU A 118 -3.76 -2.34 28.70
C GLU A 118 -5.24 -2.29 29.12
N SER A 119 -5.98 -1.24 28.73
CA SER A 119 -7.43 -1.16 29.00
C SER A 119 -8.25 -2.22 28.25
N CYS A 120 -7.72 -2.74 27.14
CA CYS A 120 -8.33 -3.74 26.28
C CYS A 120 -7.84 -5.18 26.58
N ARG A 121 -6.96 -5.37 27.56
CA ARG A 121 -6.30 -6.63 27.93
C ARG A 121 -7.21 -7.70 28.56
N TYR A 122 -8.53 -7.51 28.55
CA TYR A 122 -9.51 -8.48 29.06
C TYR A 122 -9.52 -9.85 28.34
N TYR A 123 -8.69 -10.05 27.31
CA TYR A 123 -8.66 -11.24 26.45
C TYR A 123 -7.70 -12.37 26.90
N GLU A 124 -6.93 -12.22 27.98
CA GLU A 124 -6.01 -13.28 28.47
C GLU A 124 -6.71 -14.60 28.81
N SER A 125 -8.06 -14.62 28.92
CA SER A 125 -8.84 -15.84 29.13
C SER A 125 -9.36 -16.52 27.84
N TRP A 126 -9.13 -15.93 26.66
CA TRP A 126 -9.68 -16.40 25.37
C TRP A 126 -8.63 -16.96 24.41
N THR A 127 -7.35 -16.72 24.68
CA THR A 127 -6.23 -17.27 23.92
C THR A 127 -5.40 -18.13 24.86
N ASP A 128 -5.14 -19.40 24.51
CA ASP A 128 -4.14 -20.26 25.19
C ASP A 128 -2.69 -19.73 25.04
N ASP A 129 -2.56 -18.49 24.57
CA ASP A 129 -1.33 -17.73 24.50
C ASP A 129 -0.91 -17.35 25.92
N GLN A 130 -0.05 -18.18 26.51
CA GLN A 130 0.80 -17.79 27.63
C GLN A 130 1.80 -16.78 27.09
N GLY A 131 1.32 -15.56 26.86
CA GLY A 131 1.92 -14.54 26.00
C GLY A 131 3.43 -14.62 25.95
N ASP A 132 3.97 -14.73 24.75
CA ASP A 132 5.38 -14.44 24.52
C ASP A 132 5.60 -12.95 24.82
N ARG A 133 5.79 -12.68 26.12
CA ARG A 133 5.97 -11.38 26.74
C ARG A 133 7.18 -10.75 26.11
N CYS A 134 7.00 -9.71 25.30
CA CYS A 134 8.00 -8.63 25.14
C CYS A 134 7.57 -7.50 24.21
N LEU A 135 6.48 -7.62 23.44
CA LEU A 135 6.11 -6.58 22.47
C LEU A 135 5.27 -5.48 23.14
N THR A 136 5.91 -4.35 23.40
CA THR A 136 5.26 -3.12 23.88
C THR A 136 4.70 -2.32 22.71
N MET A 137 3.81 -1.34 22.95
CA MET A 137 3.40 -0.41 21.87
C MET A 137 4.59 0.36 21.30
N LEU A 138 5.66 0.53 22.07
CA LEU A 138 6.95 1.03 21.59
C LEU A 138 7.51 0.10 20.49
N ASP A 139 7.49 -1.22 20.68
CA ASP A 139 7.92 -2.18 19.66
C ASP A 139 7.05 -2.15 18.41
N PHE A 140 5.73 -1.99 18.56
CA PHE A 140 4.85 -1.84 17.39
C PHE A 140 5.14 -0.57 16.59
N VAL A 141 5.41 0.56 17.26
CA VAL A 141 5.76 1.83 16.61
C VAL A 141 7.13 1.76 15.94
N TYR A 142 8.14 1.22 16.63
CA TYR A 142 9.53 1.28 16.17
C TYR A 142 9.94 0.08 15.33
N ASN A 143 9.56 -1.12 15.73
CA ASN A 143 10.05 -2.36 15.12
C ASN A 143 9.02 -2.98 14.19
N ALA A 144 7.73 -2.67 14.42
CA ALA A 144 6.58 -3.32 13.84
C ALA A 144 6.57 -4.82 14.17
N ASN A 145 5.44 -5.35 14.66
CA ASN A 145 5.30 -6.78 14.87
C ASN A 145 5.08 -7.49 13.53
N LEU A 146 6.18 -7.92 12.91
CA LEU A 146 6.16 -8.46 11.55
C LEU A 146 5.78 -9.94 11.57
N PRO A 147 5.01 -10.41 10.57
CA PRO A 147 4.88 -11.84 10.35
C PRO A 147 6.24 -12.46 9.96
N PRO A 148 6.41 -13.78 10.06
CA PRO A 148 7.62 -14.46 9.58
C PRO A 148 7.95 -14.07 8.14
N GLY A 149 9.20 -13.68 7.87
CA GLY A 149 9.64 -13.18 6.56
C GLY A 149 9.11 -11.79 6.18
N GLY A 150 8.43 -11.11 7.10
CA GLY A 150 7.74 -9.86 6.82
C GLY A 150 8.67 -8.67 6.59
N ASN A 151 8.32 -7.84 5.61
CA ASN A 151 8.99 -6.57 5.35
C ASN A 151 8.37 -5.42 6.17
N LYS A 152 9.22 -4.69 6.91
CA LYS A 152 8.83 -3.56 7.75
C LYS A 152 8.17 -2.40 6.99
N GLU A 153 8.51 -2.19 5.72
CA GLU A 153 7.87 -1.16 4.88
C GLU A 153 6.39 -1.46 4.57
N LEU A 154 5.91 -2.66 4.89
CA LEU A 154 4.50 -3.07 4.73
C LEU A 154 3.69 -2.95 6.01
N ALA A 155 4.36 -2.82 7.15
CA ALA A 155 3.74 -2.76 8.45
C ALA A 155 3.52 -1.29 8.84
N THR A 156 2.32 -1.00 9.33
CA THR A 156 1.91 0.34 9.73
C THR A 156 1.07 0.23 10.99
N LEU A 157 1.35 1.10 11.94
CA LEU A 157 0.48 1.33 13.09
C LEU A 157 -0.19 2.68 12.91
N HIS A 158 -1.51 2.74 13.04
CA HIS A 158 -2.26 3.99 12.98
C HIS A 158 -2.92 4.25 14.33
N SER A 159 -2.79 5.46 14.85
CA SER A 159 -3.57 5.95 16.00
C SER A 159 -4.95 6.41 15.53
N ILE A 160 -5.99 6.07 16.29
CA ILE A 160 -7.36 6.54 16.08
C ILE A 160 -7.69 7.54 17.18
N ARG A 161 -8.00 8.77 16.79
CA ARG A 161 -8.27 9.87 17.70
C ARG A 161 -9.68 10.41 17.56
N LEU A 162 -10.26 10.84 18.68
CA LEU A 162 -11.47 11.65 18.65
C LEU A 162 -11.14 13.06 18.16
N LYS A 163 -11.84 13.55 17.13
CA LYS A 163 -11.64 14.91 16.61
C LYS A 163 -11.93 16.01 17.63
N ALA A 164 -12.87 15.75 18.54
CA ALA A 164 -13.31 16.75 19.51
C ALA A 164 -12.27 17.02 20.61
N THR A 165 -11.48 16.00 20.97
CA THR A 165 -10.58 16.04 22.15
C THR A 165 -9.11 15.79 21.78
N GLY A 166 -8.83 15.18 20.63
CA GLY A 166 -7.49 14.70 20.26
C GLY A 166 -7.08 13.39 20.94
N GLU A 167 -7.89 12.89 21.87
CA GLU A 167 -7.67 11.68 22.65
C GLU A 167 -7.57 10.45 21.73
N ILE A 168 -6.55 9.62 21.96
CA ILE A 168 -6.41 8.33 21.29
C ILE A 168 -7.36 7.34 21.96
N VAL A 169 -8.24 6.75 21.16
CA VAL A 169 -9.28 5.81 21.61
C VAL A 169 -9.10 4.41 21.02
N GLY A 170 -8.08 4.22 20.19
CA GLY A 170 -7.85 2.98 19.48
C GLY A 170 -6.64 3.06 18.56
N TYR A 171 -6.32 1.92 17.96
CA TYR A 171 -5.29 1.85 16.93
C TYR A 171 -5.60 0.75 15.90
N LEU A 172 -4.99 0.87 14.73
CA LEU A 172 -4.99 -0.16 13.70
C LEU A 172 -3.56 -0.62 13.46
N ASN A 173 -3.25 -1.86 13.86
CA ASN A 173 -2.02 -2.52 13.43
C ASN A 173 -2.30 -3.25 12.11
N CYS A 174 -1.60 -2.88 11.05
CA CYS A 174 -1.84 -3.40 9.72
C CYS A 174 -0.55 -3.86 9.06
N TYR A 175 -0.58 -5.05 8.48
CA TYR A 175 0.47 -5.56 7.60
C TYR A 175 -0.11 -5.74 6.19
N HIS A 176 0.40 -4.96 5.23
CA HIS A 176 -0.11 -4.95 3.85
C HIS A 176 0.81 -5.71 2.89
N GLY A 177 0.82 -7.04 3.03
CA GLY A 177 1.59 -7.98 2.21
C GLY A 177 1.16 -9.43 2.44
N TYR A 178 1.77 -10.37 1.71
CA TYR A 178 1.58 -11.82 1.89
C TYR A 178 2.84 -12.39 2.56
N PRO A 179 2.77 -13.02 3.74
CA PRO A 179 3.95 -13.54 4.43
C PRO A 179 4.72 -14.59 3.61
N GLU A 180 4.03 -15.43 2.83
CA GLU A 180 4.63 -16.35 1.85
C GLU A 180 3.68 -16.62 0.67
N LYS A 181 4.22 -16.78 -0.55
CA LYS A 181 3.42 -17.14 -1.75
C LYS A 181 2.89 -18.59 -1.74
N ASN A 182 3.39 -19.45 -0.85
CA ASN A 182 3.17 -20.91 -0.88
C ASN A 182 2.43 -21.49 0.34
N ILE A 183 1.86 -20.67 1.22
CA ILE A 183 1.08 -21.15 2.36
C ILE A 183 -0.39 -20.84 2.12
N PHE A 184 -1.03 -21.61 1.23
CA PHE A 184 -2.44 -22.00 1.23
C PHE A 184 -2.62 -23.20 0.29
#